data_AF-A0A7Y5B3Q9-F1
#
_entry.id   AF-A0A7Y5B3Q9-F1
#
_cell.length_a   1.000
_cell.length_b   1.000
_cell.length_c   1.000
_cell.angle_alpha   90.00
_cell.angle_beta   90.00
_cell.angle_gamma   90.00
#
_symmetry.space_group_name_H-M   'P 1'
#
loop_
_entity.id
_entity.type
_entity.pdbx_description
1 polymer ?
#
loop_
_entity_poly.entity_id
_entity_poly.type
_entity_poly.pdbx_seq_one_letter_code
_entity_poly.pdbx_strand_id
1 'polypeptide(L)'
;MRNYKAVKNRVAFVVSILLLVATWAVADWQASEKVRQEVAASLLSDVKEAKIGALDWLLRDAKARSSEMGARILELCSDPAPEVRSRAVKNLRWLAESNPEAKKKVYQLLTGEDKTARLEALSLAREWAKQGSDLTAYLPALIQHADADTAIAGLAAMREQAGFHLDPDLPAAAMVASKSNDPRVRNAAAETLMEYVRRLDADRTKAFEALSDTAKVEPSLGPKIAALAPKTDQAPPTESAPLFVTIPSDAPDLTYFAAFIQPDLAAERDGESCMSCHGERGKGGRYLIAAPDEQGRYSLQQTLTNYQSTLAVKAKFREMATAPHGGSKVVWSAEALDAWIQGEKLTAALQGLLDYDYYREKVEPLFVELGSDGSSCATCHNTHAVFNLKPLPSNGQYGLAESRHNYANALKVIDVDDPSRSLMLLKPISPRQTDEDTGFGHAGGVRWQQGANSEQWKLVYEWIRRRTVR
;
A
#
# COMPACT_ATOMS: atom_id res chain seq x y z
N MET A 1 52.93 28.20 27.36
CA MET A 1 52.84 26.97 28.17
C MET A 1 51.43 26.71 28.76
N ARG A 2 50.32 26.98 28.04
CA ARG A 2 48.96 26.60 28.50
C ARG A 2 48.23 25.59 27.58
N ASN A 3 48.78 25.25 26.41
CA ASN A 3 48.13 24.33 25.47
C ASN A 3 48.76 22.92 25.34
N TYR A 4 49.72 22.54 26.19
CA TYR A 4 50.32 21.19 26.18
C TYR A 4 49.79 20.25 27.28
N LYS A 5 49.01 20.76 28.26
CA LYS A 5 48.39 19.95 29.34
C LYS A 5 47.03 19.35 28.96
N ALA A 6 46.32 19.91 27.98
CA ALA A 6 45.00 19.44 27.57
C ALA A 6 45.05 18.17 26.69
N VAL A 7 46.14 17.96 25.94
CA VAL A 7 46.30 16.77 25.07
C VAL A 7 46.81 15.55 25.84
N LYS A 8 47.65 15.75 26.86
CA LYS A 8 48.20 14.66 27.69
C LYS A 8 47.15 13.95 28.54
N ASN A 9 46.06 14.64 28.91
CA ASN A 9 44.94 14.06 29.65
C ASN A 9 43.94 13.29 28.77
N ARG A 10 43.98 13.42 27.44
CA ARG A 10 43.12 12.65 26.52
C ARG A 10 43.71 11.29 26.14
N VAL A 11 45.04 11.13 26.19
CA VAL A 11 45.69 9.85 25.83
C VAL A 11 45.79 8.91 27.04
N ALA A 12 45.96 9.43 28.26
CA ALA A 12 45.93 8.61 29.49
C ALA A 12 44.54 8.01 29.79
N PHE A 13 43.47 8.65 29.31
CA PHE A 13 42.09 8.20 29.46
C PHE A 13 41.75 7.00 28.55
N VAL A 14 42.41 6.90 27.38
CA VAL A 14 42.17 5.81 26.42
C VAL A 14 43.00 4.56 26.74
N VAL A 15 44.20 4.73 27.32
CA VAL A 15 45.09 3.59 27.61
C VAL A 15 44.71 2.84 28.89
N SER A 16 44.00 3.47 29.82
CA SER A 16 43.53 2.79 31.05
C SER A 16 42.35 1.83 30.82
N ILE A 17 41.74 1.86 29.63
CA ILE A 17 40.60 1.00 29.25
C ILE A 17 41.05 -0.38 28.74
N LEU A 18 42.34 -0.57 28.43
CA LEU A 18 42.84 -1.78 27.75
C LEU A 18 43.62 -2.79 28.61
N LEU A 19 43.78 -2.56 29.91
CA LEU A 19 44.54 -3.47 30.79
C LEU A 19 43.79 -3.74 32.09
N LEU A 20 42.90 -4.74 32.09
CA LEU A 20 42.61 -5.63 33.25
C LEU A 20 41.53 -6.66 32.91
N VAL A 21 41.86 -7.61 32.03
CA VAL A 21 41.05 -8.81 31.72
C VAL A 21 41.33 -9.93 32.71
N ALA A 22 40.84 -9.76 33.95
CA ALA A 22 40.60 -10.84 34.93
C ALA A 22 39.68 -10.41 36.12
N THR A 23 39.04 -9.23 36.07
CA THR A 23 38.12 -8.68 37.09
C THR A 23 36.77 -8.22 36.50
N TRP A 24 36.38 -8.78 35.35
CA TRP A 24 35.43 -8.16 34.42
C TRP A 24 33.97 -8.06 34.87
N ALA A 25 33.49 -8.93 35.77
CA ALA A 25 32.10 -8.87 36.22
C ALA A 25 31.84 -7.76 37.25
N VAL A 26 32.80 -7.48 38.14
CA VAL A 26 32.67 -6.47 39.20
C VAL A 26 32.89 -5.06 38.63
N ALA A 27 33.80 -4.91 37.67
CA ALA A 27 34.06 -3.65 36.97
C ALA A 27 32.88 -3.22 36.08
N ASP A 28 32.22 -4.14 35.37
CA ASP A 28 31.01 -3.84 34.57
C ASP A 28 29.83 -3.45 35.47
N TRP A 29 29.70 -4.09 36.65
CA TRP A 29 28.66 -3.73 37.63
C TRP A 29 28.88 -2.36 38.28
N GLN A 30 30.10 -2.04 38.73
CA GLN A 30 30.41 -0.73 39.31
C GLN A 30 30.31 0.41 38.28
N ALA A 31 30.72 0.15 37.04
CA ALA A 31 30.53 1.09 35.93
C ALA A 31 29.05 1.32 35.63
N SER A 32 28.25 0.24 35.60
CA SER A 32 26.79 0.31 35.41
C SER A 32 26.11 1.05 36.56
N GLU A 33 26.55 0.88 37.79
CA GLU A 33 26.00 1.56 38.97
C GLU A 33 26.30 3.06 38.94
N LYS A 34 27.54 3.44 38.60
CA LYS A 34 27.89 4.86 38.42
C LYS A 34 27.08 5.50 37.29
N VAL A 35 26.89 4.80 36.17
CA VAL A 35 26.04 5.26 35.07
C VAL A 35 24.59 5.45 35.55
N ARG A 36 24.04 4.52 36.32
CA ARG A 36 22.69 4.66 36.91
C ARG A 36 22.57 5.90 37.79
N GLN A 37 23.56 6.18 38.63
CA GLN A 37 23.57 7.35 39.50
C GLN A 37 23.61 8.67 38.71
N GLU A 38 24.46 8.75 37.68
CA GLU A 38 24.55 9.94 36.81
C GLU A 38 23.27 10.17 36.00
N VAL A 39 22.66 9.08 35.50
CA VAL A 39 21.36 9.15 34.81
C VAL A 39 20.26 9.62 35.76
N ALA A 40 20.19 9.06 36.98
CA ALA A 40 19.23 9.49 38.00
C ALA A 40 19.41 10.96 38.38
N ALA A 41 20.65 11.42 38.59
CA ALA A 41 20.95 12.82 38.87
C ALA A 41 20.54 13.73 37.69
N SER A 42 20.79 13.29 36.47
CA SER A 42 20.42 14.04 35.26
C SER A 42 18.91 14.16 35.06
N LEU A 43 18.12 13.16 35.47
CA LEU A 43 16.64 13.22 35.47
C LEU A 43 16.09 14.22 36.51
N LEU A 44 16.85 14.51 37.57
CA LEU A 44 16.49 15.49 38.60
C LEU A 44 16.97 16.91 38.26
N SER A 45 17.81 17.07 37.24
CA SER A 45 18.38 18.35 36.85
C SER A 45 17.31 19.34 36.34
N ASP A 46 17.48 20.61 36.69
CA ASP A 46 16.71 21.72 36.14
C ASP A 46 17.08 22.00 34.66
N VAL A 47 18.21 21.49 34.20
CA VAL A 47 18.69 21.65 32.81
C VAL A 47 17.96 20.67 31.90
N LYS A 48 17.19 21.20 30.93
CA LYS A 48 16.40 20.37 30.00
C LYS A 48 17.28 19.42 29.17
N GLU A 49 18.47 19.84 28.76
CA GLU A 49 19.40 19.03 27.96
C GLU A 49 19.91 17.82 28.75
N ALA A 50 20.11 17.97 30.07
CA ALA A 50 20.51 16.87 30.94
C ALA A 50 19.37 15.84 31.06
N LYS A 51 18.13 16.29 31.23
CA LYS A 51 16.94 15.42 31.24
C LYS A 51 16.76 14.68 29.92
N ILE A 52 16.92 15.38 28.79
CA ILE A 52 16.84 14.78 27.45
C ILE A 52 17.91 13.70 27.27
N GLY A 53 19.17 14.00 27.59
CA GLY A 53 20.27 13.06 27.47
C GLY A 53 20.06 11.81 28.33
N ALA A 54 19.56 11.98 29.55
CA ALA A 54 19.23 10.87 30.44
C ALA A 54 18.12 9.97 29.88
N LEU A 55 17.02 10.57 29.40
CA LEU A 55 15.91 9.83 28.82
C LEU A 55 16.30 9.10 27.53
N ASP A 56 17.11 9.72 26.67
CA ASP A 56 17.62 9.09 25.45
C ASP A 56 18.61 7.95 25.77
N TRP A 57 19.41 8.08 26.84
CA TRP A 57 20.29 7.01 27.31
C TRP A 57 19.48 5.79 27.76
N LEU A 58 18.42 5.99 28.55
CA LEU A 58 17.57 4.91 29.05
C LEU A 58 16.84 4.13 27.94
N LEU A 59 16.49 4.80 26.84
CA LEU A 59 15.93 4.14 25.66
C LEU A 59 16.96 3.24 24.98
N ARG A 60 18.23 3.66 24.93
CA ARG A 60 19.31 2.94 24.23
C ARG A 60 19.93 1.82 25.06
N ASP A 61 20.09 2.01 26.37
CA ASP A 61 20.82 1.10 27.24
C ASP A 61 19.93 0.55 28.36
N ALA A 62 19.57 -0.74 28.23
CA ALA A 62 18.75 -1.43 29.22
C ALA A 62 19.47 -1.62 30.57
N LYS A 63 20.82 -1.66 30.61
CA LYS A 63 21.59 -1.85 31.85
C LYS A 63 21.50 -0.63 32.80
N ALA A 64 21.22 0.54 32.23
CA ALA A 64 21.07 1.79 32.96
C ALA A 64 19.67 1.97 33.57
N ARG A 65 18.70 1.08 33.27
CA ARG A 65 17.34 1.17 33.77
C ARG A 65 17.27 0.67 35.21
N SER A 66 16.51 1.38 36.05
CA SER A 66 16.11 0.89 37.37
C SER A 66 14.64 1.26 37.64
N SER A 67 13.97 0.43 38.45
CA SER A 67 12.58 0.69 38.87
C SER A 67 12.45 1.99 39.66
N GLU A 68 13.50 2.40 40.38
CA GLU A 68 13.57 3.63 41.17
C GLU A 68 13.44 4.90 40.30
N MET A 69 13.93 4.85 39.04
CA MET A 69 13.78 5.97 38.10
C MET A 69 12.34 6.10 37.57
N GLY A 70 11.51 5.07 37.74
CA GLY A 70 10.15 5.01 37.20
C GLY A 70 9.26 6.15 37.69
N ALA A 71 9.29 6.47 38.98
CA ALA A 71 8.51 7.57 39.56
C ALA A 71 8.88 8.91 38.89
N ARG A 72 10.18 9.15 38.69
CA ARG A 72 10.65 10.39 38.07
C ARG A 72 10.26 10.48 36.59
N ILE A 73 10.33 9.38 35.85
CA ILE A 73 9.90 9.35 34.44
C ILE A 73 8.41 9.65 34.30
N LEU A 74 7.58 9.14 35.23
CA LEU A 74 6.14 9.43 35.27
C LEU A 74 5.85 10.92 35.50
N GLU A 75 6.61 11.57 36.37
CA GLU A 75 6.53 13.03 36.60
C GLU A 75 6.94 13.82 35.33
N LEU A 76 8.03 13.41 34.68
CA LEU A 76 8.57 14.09 33.49
C LEU A 76 7.64 13.99 32.27
N CYS A 77 6.64 13.11 32.28
CA CYS A 77 5.57 13.10 31.27
C CYS A 77 4.72 14.39 31.28
N SER A 78 4.82 15.20 32.34
CA SER A 78 4.15 16.49 32.50
C SER A 78 5.14 17.66 32.63
N ASP A 79 6.41 17.46 32.26
CA ASP A 79 7.45 18.50 32.26
C ASP A 79 7.07 19.70 31.39
N PRO A 80 7.42 20.96 31.73
CA PRO A 80 7.10 22.12 30.89
C PRO A 80 7.72 22.06 29.48
N ALA A 81 8.85 21.37 29.28
CA ALA A 81 9.50 21.22 27.98
C ALA A 81 8.88 20.08 27.14
N PRO A 82 8.33 20.35 25.94
CA PRO A 82 7.71 19.33 25.10
C PRO A 82 8.66 18.18 24.72
N GLU A 83 9.94 18.47 24.52
CA GLU A 83 10.95 17.49 24.14
C GLU A 83 11.25 16.50 25.26
N VAL A 84 11.19 16.97 26.52
CA VAL A 84 11.34 16.15 27.71
C VAL A 84 10.10 15.26 27.87
N ARG A 85 8.89 15.83 27.74
CA ARG A 85 7.63 15.06 27.80
C ARG A 85 7.60 13.93 26.79
N SER A 86 7.88 14.22 25.52
CA SER A 86 7.90 13.21 24.44
C SER A 86 8.83 12.04 24.76
N ARG A 87 10.05 12.32 25.23
CA ARG A 87 11.04 11.28 25.60
C ARG A 87 10.67 10.53 26.87
N ALA A 88 10.04 11.20 27.83
CA ALA A 88 9.52 10.57 29.03
C ALA A 88 8.41 9.56 28.68
N VAL A 89 7.47 9.95 27.80
CA VAL A 89 6.40 9.06 27.31
C VAL A 89 6.99 7.85 26.58
N LYS A 90 8.03 8.01 25.76
CA LYS A 90 8.71 6.87 25.11
C LYS A 90 9.31 5.90 26.12
N ASN A 91 9.88 6.41 27.21
CA ASN A 91 10.45 5.56 28.28
C ASN A 91 9.37 4.79 29.06
N LEU A 92 8.09 5.16 28.98
CA LEU A 92 7.01 4.34 29.57
C LEU A 92 6.90 2.95 28.96
N ARG A 93 7.46 2.74 27.75
CA ARG A 93 7.46 1.45 27.05
C ARG A 93 8.06 0.34 27.89
N TRP A 94 9.27 0.55 28.41
CA TRP A 94 9.97 -0.46 29.21
C TRP A 94 9.49 -0.46 30.67
N LEU A 95 8.91 0.64 31.16
CA LEU A 95 8.30 0.68 32.50
C LEU A 95 6.99 -0.10 32.56
N ALA A 96 6.17 -0.08 31.50
CA ALA A 96 4.86 -0.71 31.49
C ALA A 96 4.89 -2.24 31.62
N GLU A 97 6.04 -2.87 31.37
CA GLU A 97 6.26 -4.30 31.62
C GLU A 97 6.30 -4.63 33.13
N SER A 98 6.76 -3.68 33.96
CA SER A 98 7.03 -3.90 35.38
C SER A 98 6.26 -2.95 36.32
N ASN A 99 5.59 -1.93 35.79
CA ASN A 99 4.91 -0.88 36.54
C ASN A 99 3.50 -0.59 35.97
N PRO A 100 2.42 -1.00 36.67
CA PRO A 100 1.04 -0.72 36.26
C PRO A 100 0.71 0.78 36.13
N GLU A 101 1.36 1.65 36.89
CA GLU A 101 1.13 3.10 36.83
C GLU A 101 1.60 3.68 35.48
N ALA A 102 2.58 3.06 34.82
CA ALA A 102 3.01 3.49 33.48
C ALA A 102 1.92 3.27 32.43
N LYS A 103 1.20 2.15 32.48
CA LYS A 103 0.03 1.92 31.60
C LYS A 103 -1.08 2.93 31.87
N LYS A 104 -1.40 3.16 33.15
CA LYS A 104 -2.39 4.16 33.56
C LYS A 104 -2.02 5.56 33.08
N LYS A 105 -0.75 5.95 33.18
CA LYS A 105 -0.26 7.24 32.68
C LYS A 105 -0.40 7.36 31.17
N VAL A 106 -0.11 6.31 30.40
CA VAL A 106 -0.36 6.29 28.95
C VAL A 106 -1.83 6.54 28.65
N TYR A 107 -2.76 5.84 29.32
CA TYR A 107 -4.20 6.06 29.13
C TYR A 107 -4.65 7.48 29.48
N GLN A 108 -4.14 8.08 30.56
CA GLN A 108 -4.41 9.48 30.89
C GLN A 108 -3.94 10.44 29.79
N LEU A 109 -2.78 10.16 29.19
CA LEU A 109 -2.22 10.98 28.11
C LEU A 109 -3.01 10.86 26.80
N LEU A 110 -3.67 9.72 26.55
CA LEU A 110 -4.56 9.56 25.38
C LEU A 110 -5.71 10.57 25.40
N THR A 111 -6.23 10.87 26.58
CA THR A 111 -7.31 11.84 26.80
C THR A 111 -6.81 13.25 27.15
N GLY A 112 -5.50 13.47 27.18
CA GLY A 112 -4.90 14.76 27.55
C GLY A 112 -4.93 15.77 26.41
N GLU A 113 -4.70 17.05 26.75
CA GLU A 113 -4.70 18.16 25.77
C GLU A 113 -3.40 18.24 24.94
N ASP A 114 -2.28 17.76 25.48
CA ASP A 114 -0.99 17.81 24.80
C ASP A 114 -0.95 16.85 23.60
N LYS A 115 -1.01 17.40 22.38
CA LYS A 115 -0.95 16.65 21.13
C LYS A 115 0.30 15.77 21.03
N THR A 116 1.49 16.29 21.33
CA THR A 116 2.74 15.55 21.16
C THR A 116 2.82 14.37 22.13
N ALA A 117 2.47 14.60 23.40
CA ALA A 117 2.43 13.55 24.39
C ALA A 117 1.34 12.51 24.08
N ARG A 118 0.17 12.95 23.60
CA ARG A 118 -0.94 12.08 23.19
C ARG A 118 -0.58 11.17 22.02
N LEU A 119 0.06 11.69 20.97
CA LEU A 119 0.48 10.90 19.81
C LEU A 119 1.54 9.84 20.18
N GLU A 120 2.49 10.19 21.04
CA GLU A 120 3.49 9.24 21.54
C GLU A 120 2.86 8.16 22.45
N ALA A 121 1.93 8.56 23.31
CA ALA A 121 1.16 7.65 24.15
C ALA A 121 0.32 6.69 23.29
N LEU A 122 -0.29 7.19 22.21
CA LEU A 122 -1.07 6.38 21.26
C LEU A 122 -0.20 5.40 20.47
N SER A 123 1.02 5.79 20.09
CA SER A 123 1.99 4.88 19.49
C SER A 123 2.31 3.70 20.42
N LEU A 124 2.54 3.97 21.71
CA LEU A 124 2.75 2.92 22.72
C LEU A 124 1.50 2.06 22.93
N ALA A 125 0.33 2.69 23.08
CA ALA A 125 -0.94 1.99 23.29
C ALA A 125 -1.24 1.01 22.13
N ARG A 126 -0.97 1.42 20.88
CA ARG A 126 -1.13 0.58 19.68
C ARG A 126 -0.26 -0.67 19.72
N GLU A 127 0.96 -0.58 20.24
CA GLU A 127 1.82 -1.74 20.38
C GLU A 127 1.31 -2.71 21.44
N TRP A 128 0.81 -2.19 22.56
CA TRP A 128 0.15 -3.03 23.56
C TRP A 128 -1.14 -3.64 23.02
N ALA A 129 -1.87 -2.95 22.15
CA ALA A 129 -3.04 -3.49 21.46
C ALA A 129 -2.68 -4.71 20.60
N LYS A 130 -1.57 -4.66 19.85
CA LYS A 130 -1.05 -5.82 19.11
C LYS A 130 -0.71 -7.00 20.02
N GLN A 131 -0.36 -6.72 21.27
CA GLN A 131 -0.08 -7.71 22.31
C GLN A 131 -1.33 -8.14 23.09
N GLY A 132 -2.52 -7.67 22.71
CA GLY A 132 -3.80 -8.06 23.31
C GLY A 132 -4.36 -7.10 24.36
N SER A 133 -3.77 -5.91 24.54
CA SER A 133 -4.35 -4.90 25.45
C SER A 133 -5.56 -4.20 24.82
N ASP A 134 -6.63 -4.08 25.60
CA ASP A 134 -7.85 -3.45 25.14
C ASP A 134 -7.75 -1.91 25.18
N LEU A 135 -8.04 -1.27 24.05
CA LEU A 135 -8.12 0.20 23.92
C LEU A 135 -9.53 0.71 23.64
N THR A 136 -10.51 -0.18 23.57
CA THR A 136 -11.85 0.07 23.05
C THR A 136 -12.52 1.28 23.70
N ALA A 137 -12.38 1.43 25.01
CA ALA A 137 -12.94 2.57 25.76
C ALA A 137 -12.41 3.96 25.32
N TYR A 138 -11.21 4.02 24.73
CA TYR A 138 -10.55 5.29 24.36
C TYR A 138 -10.70 5.62 22.87
N LEU A 139 -10.90 4.59 22.04
CA LEU A 139 -10.91 4.72 20.58
C LEU A 139 -11.99 5.69 20.06
N PRO A 140 -13.25 5.68 20.54
CA PRO A 140 -14.27 6.60 20.03
C PRO A 140 -13.87 8.07 20.15
N ALA A 141 -13.33 8.47 21.31
CA ALA A 141 -12.89 9.83 21.56
C ALA A 141 -11.67 10.21 20.71
N LEU A 142 -10.73 9.27 20.51
CA LEU A 142 -9.55 9.49 19.67
C LEU A 142 -9.92 9.63 18.19
N ILE A 143 -10.81 8.77 17.69
CA ILE A 143 -11.27 8.77 16.29
C ILE A 143 -12.03 10.06 15.93
N GLN A 144 -12.84 10.56 16.87
CA GLN A 144 -13.64 11.78 16.69
C GLN A 144 -12.89 13.06 17.09
N HIS A 145 -11.61 12.95 17.41
CA HIS A 145 -10.82 14.09 17.87
C HIS A 145 -10.65 15.13 16.74
N ALA A 146 -10.70 16.43 17.09
CA ALA A 146 -10.63 17.53 16.12
C ALA A 146 -9.28 17.60 15.36
N ASP A 147 -8.19 17.22 16.03
CA ASP A 147 -6.86 17.06 15.41
C ASP A 147 -6.80 15.81 14.51
N ALA A 148 -6.54 16.03 13.22
CA ALA A 148 -6.52 14.97 12.20
C ALA A 148 -5.49 13.87 12.49
N ASP A 149 -4.30 14.21 12.99
CA ASP A 149 -3.25 13.22 13.26
C ASP A 149 -3.68 12.28 14.41
N THR A 150 -4.35 12.82 15.43
CA THR A 150 -4.95 12.04 16.53
C THR A 150 -6.05 11.12 16.00
N ALA A 151 -6.96 11.62 15.16
CA ALA A 151 -8.04 10.83 14.56
C ALA A 151 -7.52 9.68 13.68
N ILE A 152 -6.55 9.95 12.81
CA ILE A 152 -5.90 8.96 11.94
C ILE A 152 -5.21 7.88 12.78
N ALA A 153 -4.48 8.28 13.81
CA ALA A 153 -3.81 7.34 14.69
C ALA A 153 -4.80 6.49 15.50
N GLY A 154 -5.95 7.05 15.90
CA GLY A 154 -7.04 6.32 16.55
C GLY A 154 -7.68 5.28 15.64
N LEU A 155 -7.95 5.64 14.39
CA LEU A 155 -8.46 4.71 13.36
C LEU A 155 -7.45 3.58 13.09
N ALA A 156 -6.16 3.90 13.00
CA ALA A 156 -5.12 2.90 12.87
C ALA A 156 -5.05 1.98 14.11
N ALA A 157 -5.25 2.51 15.32
CA ALA A 157 -5.29 1.72 16.55
C ALA A 157 -6.49 0.79 16.61
N MET A 158 -7.66 1.23 16.13
CA MET A 158 -8.87 0.41 16.04
C MET A 158 -8.65 -0.83 15.16
N ARG A 159 -7.97 -0.71 14.01
CA ARG A 159 -7.69 -1.84 13.13
C ARG A 159 -6.82 -2.94 13.77
N GLU A 160 -6.01 -2.57 14.76
CA GLU A 160 -5.12 -3.50 15.49
C GLU A 160 -5.88 -4.27 16.58
N GLN A 161 -7.09 -3.83 16.96
CA GLN A 161 -7.93 -4.55 17.92
C GLN A 161 -8.54 -5.80 17.26
N ALA A 162 -8.27 -6.98 17.82
CA ALA A 162 -8.72 -8.25 17.25
C ALA A 162 -10.26 -8.31 17.06
N GLY A 163 -11.00 -7.77 18.03
CA GLY A 163 -12.46 -7.84 18.09
C GLY A 163 -13.20 -6.57 17.69
N PHE A 164 -12.58 -5.60 17.02
CA PHE A 164 -13.25 -4.30 16.84
C PHE A 164 -14.56 -4.38 16.05
N HIS A 165 -14.71 -5.38 15.19
CA HIS A 165 -15.91 -5.64 14.38
C HIS A 165 -17.10 -6.17 15.21
N LEU A 166 -16.84 -6.62 16.44
CA LEU A 166 -17.84 -7.12 17.38
C LEU A 166 -18.41 -6.00 18.26
N ASP A 167 -17.70 -4.89 18.38
CA ASP A 167 -18.18 -3.70 19.10
C ASP A 167 -18.90 -2.77 18.10
N PRO A 168 -20.20 -2.50 18.26
CA PRO A 168 -20.94 -1.65 17.33
C PRO A 168 -20.51 -0.17 17.34
N ASP A 169 -19.95 0.32 18.46
CA ASP A 169 -19.58 1.73 18.62
C ASP A 169 -18.32 2.09 17.83
N LEU A 170 -17.40 1.14 17.65
CA LEU A 170 -16.15 1.37 16.92
C LEU A 170 -16.37 1.60 15.41
N PRO A 171 -17.07 0.73 14.66
CA PRO A 171 -17.46 1.01 13.28
C PRO A 171 -18.30 2.28 13.15
N ALA A 172 -19.21 2.56 14.10
CA ALA A 172 -19.98 3.80 14.10
C ALA A 172 -19.08 5.04 14.18
N ALA A 173 -18.07 5.04 15.05
CA ALA A 173 -17.08 6.11 15.12
C ALA A 173 -16.30 6.28 13.80
N ALA A 174 -15.92 5.17 13.14
CA ALA A 174 -15.29 5.22 11.82
C ALA A 174 -16.23 5.75 10.72
N MET A 175 -17.53 5.42 10.76
CA MET A 175 -18.54 5.98 9.84
C MET A 175 -18.76 7.48 10.03
N VAL A 176 -18.60 8.00 11.25
CA VAL A 176 -18.61 9.45 11.49
C VAL A 176 -17.33 10.08 10.89
N ALA A 177 -16.16 9.48 11.15
CA ALA A 177 -14.87 9.98 10.65
C ALA A 177 -14.76 9.97 9.11
N SER A 178 -15.46 9.06 8.42
CA SER A 178 -15.49 9.02 6.95
C SER A 178 -16.14 10.26 6.31
N LYS A 179 -16.90 11.03 7.11
CA LYS A 179 -17.51 12.30 6.71
C LYS A 179 -16.69 13.53 7.11
N SER A 180 -15.48 13.34 7.62
CA SER A 180 -14.59 14.44 8.04
C SER A 180 -14.27 15.39 6.88
N ASN A 181 -14.05 16.68 7.18
CA ASN A 181 -13.58 17.65 6.18
C ASN A 181 -12.12 17.40 5.76
N ASP A 182 -11.31 16.76 6.61
CA ASP A 182 -9.92 16.43 6.28
C ASP A 182 -9.86 15.15 5.42
N PRO A 183 -9.34 15.22 4.18
CA PRO A 183 -9.27 14.06 3.27
C PRO A 183 -8.43 12.90 3.83
N ARG A 184 -7.43 13.18 4.67
CA ARG A 184 -6.58 12.13 5.27
C ARG A 184 -7.37 11.32 6.29
N VAL A 185 -8.21 11.99 7.10
CA VAL A 185 -9.10 11.32 8.06
C VAL A 185 -10.16 10.48 7.33
N ARG A 186 -10.75 11.02 6.25
CA ARG A 186 -11.70 10.25 5.42
C ARG A 186 -11.08 8.98 4.84
N ASN A 187 -9.87 9.08 4.28
CA ASN A 187 -9.18 7.92 3.72
C ASN A 187 -8.84 6.88 4.79
N ALA A 188 -8.34 7.31 5.96
CA ALA A 188 -8.05 6.41 7.06
C ALA A 188 -9.33 5.73 7.61
N ALA A 189 -10.45 6.43 7.62
CA ALA A 189 -11.75 5.88 8.02
C ALA A 189 -12.26 4.87 6.99
N ALA A 190 -12.13 5.16 5.70
CA ALA A 190 -12.48 4.23 4.63
C ALA A 190 -11.66 2.93 4.71
N GLU A 191 -10.34 3.00 4.90
CA GLU A 191 -9.48 1.83 5.14
C GLU A 191 -9.95 0.99 6.33
N THR A 192 -10.38 1.65 7.41
CA THR A 192 -10.89 0.98 8.62
C THR A 192 -12.21 0.27 8.36
N LEU A 193 -13.11 0.89 7.61
CA LEU A 193 -14.40 0.30 7.22
C LEU A 193 -14.23 -0.83 6.21
N MET A 194 -13.25 -0.76 5.31
CA MET A 194 -12.91 -1.89 4.42
C MET A 194 -12.45 -3.10 5.24
N GLU A 195 -11.59 -2.90 6.24
CA GLU A 195 -11.17 -3.98 7.14
C GLU A 195 -12.33 -4.50 8.02
N TYR A 196 -13.27 -3.63 8.42
CA TYR A 196 -14.49 -4.04 9.14
C TYR A 196 -15.33 -5.03 8.31
N VAL A 197 -15.62 -4.68 7.06
CA VAL A 197 -16.37 -5.52 6.12
C VAL A 197 -15.65 -6.85 5.90
N ARG A 198 -14.33 -6.81 5.68
CA ARG A 198 -13.52 -8.02 5.50
C ARG A 198 -13.63 -8.99 6.69
N ARG A 199 -13.68 -8.48 7.93
CA ARG A 199 -13.84 -9.31 9.14
C ARG A 199 -15.25 -9.88 9.25
N LEU A 200 -16.28 -9.08 9.00
CA LEU A 200 -17.66 -9.56 8.95
C LEU A 200 -17.85 -10.68 7.91
N ASP A 201 -17.25 -10.53 6.72
CA ASP A 201 -17.31 -11.55 5.68
C ASP A 201 -16.60 -12.84 6.08
N ALA A 202 -15.46 -12.73 6.79
CA ALA A 202 -14.75 -13.89 7.32
C ALA A 202 -15.58 -14.63 8.40
N ASP A 203 -16.24 -13.90 9.29
CA ASP A 203 -17.11 -14.49 10.32
C ASP A 203 -18.36 -15.12 9.70
N ARG A 204 -18.96 -14.45 8.71
CA ARG A 204 -20.05 -15.02 7.91
C ARG A 204 -19.62 -16.32 7.26
N THR A 205 -18.43 -16.37 6.64
CA THR A 205 -17.92 -17.57 5.99
C THR A 205 -17.78 -18.74 6.96
N LYS A 206 -17.17 -18.50 8.13
CA LYS A 206 -17.06 -19.51 9.20
C LYS A 206 -18.42 -20.01 9.69
N ALA A 207 -19.40 -19.10 9.84
CA ALA A 207 -20.74 -19.47 10.25
C ALA A 207 -21.42 -20.36 9.19
N PHE A 208 -21.29 -20.03 7.90
CA PHE A 208 -21.81 -20.86 6.81
C PHE A 208 -21.13 -22.22 6.69
N GLU A 209 -19.83 -22.32 6.95
CA GLU A 209 -19.10 -23.60 7.02
C GLU A 209 -19.66 -24.50 8.13
N ALA A 210 -19.80 -23.96 9.35
CA ALA A 210 -20.38 -24.68 10.48
C ALA A 210 -21.84 -25.12 10.22
N LEU A 211 -22.64 -24.25 9.60
CA LEU A 211 -24.02 -24.58 9.19
C LEU A 211 -24.04 -25.67 8.11
N SER A 212 -23.12 -25.62 7.15
CA SER A 212 -22.99 -26.64 6.09
C SER A 212 -22.63 -28.00 6.67
N ASP A 213 -21.70 -28.05 7.63
CA ASP A 213 -21.36 -29.29 8.34
C ASP A 213 -22.54 -29.83 9.14
N THR A 214 -23.31 -28.95 9.78
CA THR A 214 -24.55 -29.33 10.46
C THR A 214 -25.58 -29.89 9.48
N ALA A 215 -25.70 -29.31 8.28
CA ALA A 215 -26.64 -29.76 7.24
C ALA A 215 -26.27 -31.13 6.64
N LYS A 216 -25.00 -31.55 6.71
CA LYS A 216 -24.59 -32.92 6.33
C LYS A 216 -25.17 -33.96 7.29
N VAL A 217 -25.29 -33.60 8.56
CA VAL A 217 -25.89 -34.44 9.61
C VAL A 217 -27.41 -34.32 9.59
N GLU A 218 -27.93 -33.12 9.36
CA GLU A 218 -29.37 -32.84 9.26
C GLU A 218 -29.79 -32.20 7.93
N PRO A 219 -30.11 -33.01 6.91
CA PRO A 219 -30.44 -32.53 5.56
C PRO A 219 -31.65 -31.57 5.51
N SER A 220 -32.55 -31.65 6.49
CA SER A 220 -33.73 -30.78 6.60
C SER A 220 -33.38 -29.29 6.78
N LEU A 221 -32.16 -28.98 7.20
CA LEU A 221 -31.68 -27.60 7.39
C LEU A 221 -31.18 -26.95 6.09
N GLY A 222 -30.87 -27.74 5.05
CA GLY A 222 -30.30 -27.26 3.78
C GLY A 222 -31.09 -26.09 3.16
N PRO A 223 -32.42 -26.19 2.96
CA PRO A 223 -33.22 -25.10 2.41
C PRO A 223 -33.24 -23.84 3.27
N LYS A 224 -33.20 -23.98 4.60
CA LYS A 224 -33.18 -22.83 5.54
C LYS A 224 -31.84 -22.10 5.48
N ILE A 225 -30.73 -22.83 5.39
CA ILE A 225 -29.39 -22.26 5.25
C ILE A 225 -29.24 -21.57 3.88
N ALA A 226 -29.75 -22.19 2.82
CA ALA A 226 -29.76 -21.60 1.49
C ALA A 226 -30.53 -20.26 1.43
N ALA A 227 -31.58 -20.10 2.23
CA ALA A 227 -32.34 -18.86 2.32
C ALA A 227 -31.61 -17.72 3.06
N LEU A 228 -30.58 -18.03 3.86
CA LEU A 228 -29.74 -17.04 4.55
C LEU A 228 -28.63 -16.49 3.65
N ALA A 229 -28.31 -17.16 2.54
CA ALA A 229 -27.38 -16.62 1.57
C ALA A 229 -27.93 -15.29 1.04
N PRO A 230 -27.08 -14.26 0.83
CA PRO A 230 -27.54 -12.97 0.33
C PRO A 230 -28.34 -13.20 -0.94
N LYS A 231 -29.60 -12.77 -0.93
CA LYS A 231 -30.38 -12.68 -2.17
C LYS A 231 -29.62 -11.69 -3.03
N THR A 232 -29.09 -12.15 -4.16
CA THR A 232 -28.73 -11.25 -5.24
C THR A 232 -30.03 -10.57 -5.66
N ASP A 233 -30.32 -9.41 -5.10
CA ASP A 233 -31.40 -8.55 -5.55
C ASP A 233 -31.06 -8.14 -6.98
N GLN A 234 -31.58 -8.90 -7.93
CA GLN A 234 -31.67 -8.52 -9.33
C GLN A 234 -32.77 -7.45 -9.44
N ALA A 235 -32.47 -6.24 -8.99
CA ALA A 235 -33.12 -5.06 -9.54
C ALA A 235 -32.36 -4.68 -10.83
N PRO A 236 -33.06 -4.38 -11.94
CA PRO A 236 -32.37 -3.88 -13.13
C PRO A 236 -31.65 -2.57 -12.75
N PRO A 237 -30.38 -2.38 -13.16
CA PRO A 237 -29.67 -1.16 -12.83
C PRO A 237 -30.34 -0.01 -13.58
N THR A 238 -31.13 0.78 -12.86
CA THR A 238 -31.41 2.16 -13.25
C THR A 238 -30.07 2.86 -13.37
N GLU A 239 -29.82 3.43 -14.55
CA GLU A 239 -28.68 4.31 -14.83
C GLU A 239 -28.42 5.27 -13.65
N SER A 240 -27.13 5.48 -13.33
CA SER A 240 -26.58 6.44 -12.37
C SER A 240 -26.31 5.99 -10.91
N ALA A 241 -25.74 4.80 -10.72
CA ALA A 241 -24.92 4.55 -9.52
C ALA A 241 -23.51 4.06 -9.93
N PRO A 242 -22.41 4.71 -9.50
CA PRO A 242 -21.09 4.15 -9.67
C PRO A 242 -20.99 2.91 -8.78
N LEU A 243 -20.93 1.73 -9.40
CA LEU A 243 -20.55 0.51 -8.72
C LEU A 243 -19.12 0.67 -8.22
N PHE A 244 -18.95 1.01 -6.94
CA PHE A 244 -17.67 0.85 -6.26
C PHE A 244 -17.40 -0.64 -6.13
N VAL A 245 -16.74 -1.21 -7.14
CA VAL A 245 -16.34 -2.61 -7.16
C VAL A 245 -15.12 -2.77 -6.26
N THR A 246 -15.29 -3.42 -5.12
CA THR A 246 -14.16 -3.93 -4.32
C THR A 246 -13.65 -5.20 -4.99
N ILE A 247 -12.55 -5.09 -5.74
CA ILE A 247 -11.77 -6.24 -6.20
C ILE A 247 -10.97 -6.74 -4.99
N PRO A 248 -11.12 -8.01 -4.56
CA PRO A 248 -10.31 -8.57 -3.49
C PRO A 248 -8.81 -8.40 -3.77
N SER A 249 -7.99 -8.11 -2.76
CA SER A 249 -6.54 -7.88 -2.95
C SER A 249 -5.77 -9.09 -3.49
N ASP A 250 -6.35 -10.27 -3.35
CA ASP A 250 -5.90 -11.58 -3.84
C ASP A 250 -6.58 -11.99 -5.15
N ALA A 251 -7.48 -11.16 -5.69
CA ALA A 251 -8.13 -11.47 -6.94
C ALA A 251 -7.13 -11.40 -8.12
N PRO A 252 -7.30 -12.29 -9.12
CA PRO A 252 -6.60 -12.22 -10.39
C PRO A 252 -6.65 -10.84 -11.02
N ASP A 253 -5.60 -10.45 -11.72
CA ASP A 253 -5.48 -9.10 -12.26
C ASP A 253 -6.58 -8.76 -13.28
N LEU A 254 -7.26 -7.61 -13.10
CA LEU A 254 -8.32 -7.14 -13.99
C LEU A 254 -7.77 -6.76 -15.37
N THR A 255 -6.55 -6.23 -15.42
CA THR A 255 -5.91 -5.82 -16.68
C THR A 255 -5.57 -7.06 -17.51
N TYR A 256 -5.06 -8.11 -16.86
CA TYR A 256 -4.85 -9.41 -17.46
C TYR A 256 -6.18 -10.00 -17.97
N PHE A 257 -7.24 -9.90 -17.17
CA PHE A 257 -8.57 -10.36 -17.59
C PHE A 257 -9.05 -9.65 -18.87
N ALA A 258 -9.03 -8.32 -18.88
CA ALA A 258 -9.49 -7.51 -20.01
C ALA A 258 -8.68 -7.78 -21.28
N ALA A 259 -7.38 -8.06 -21.13
CA ALA A 259 -6.48 -8.27 -22.26
C ALA A 259 -6.54 -9.69 -22.84
N PHE A 260 -6.75 -10.72 -22.00
CA PHE A 260 -6.56 -12.12 -22.42
C PHE A 260 -7.79 -12.99 -22.24
N ILE A 261 -8.58 -12.76 -21.20
CA ILE A 261 -9.73 -13.62 -20.89
C ILE A 261 -10.99 -13.10 -21.57
N GLN A 262 -11.22 -11.79 -21.50
CA GLN A 262 -12.43 -11.15 -22.03
C GLN A 262 -12.59 -11.27 -23.57
N PRO A 263 -11.52 -11.14 -24.38
CA PRO A 263 -11.64 -11.37 -25.82
C PRO A 263 -12.02 -12.81 -26.16
N ASP A 264 -11.50 -13.78 -25.40
CA ASP A 264 -11.79 -15.21 -25.60
C ASP A 264 -13.24 -15.57 -25.24
N LEU A 265 -13.87 -14.86 -24.30
CA LEU A 265 -15.31 -14.99 -24.02
C LEU A 265 -16.16 -14.66 -25.25
N ALA A 266 -15.68 -13.71 -26.05
CA ALA A 266 -16.37 -13.21 -27.23
C ALA A 266 -16.07 -13.98 -28.51
N ALA A 267 -14.91 -14.66 -28.53
CA ALA A 267 -14.38 -15.30 -29.72
C ALA A 267 -15.31 -16.41 -30.20
N GLU A 268 -15.67 -16.33 -31.48
CA GLU A 268 -16.44 -17.38 -32.15
C GLU A 268 -15.49 -18.51 -32.57
N ARG A 269 -15.85 -19.75 -32.20
CA ARG A 269 -15.13 -20.97 -32.55
C ARG A 269 -16.16 -21.99 -33.01
N ASP A 270 -16.02 -22.50 -34.22
CA ASP A 270 -16.97 -23.42 -34.86
C ASP A 270 -18.43 -22.93 -34.87
N GLY A 271 -18.65 -21.62 -34.94
CA GLY A 271 -19.99 -21.01 -34.99
C GLY A 271 -20.59 -20.65 -33.62
N GLU A 272 -19.86 -20.86 -32.53
CA GLU A 272 -20.35 -20.63 -31.16
C GLU A 272 -19.35 -19.83 -30.32
N SER A 273 -19.83 -19.07 -29.34
CA SER A 273 -19.01 -18.33 -28.38
C SER A 273 -19.59 -18.43 -26.97
N CYS A 274 -18.81 -18.14 -25.93
CA CYS A 274 -19.39 -18.12 -24.58
C CYS A 274 -20.53 -17.09 -24.50
N MET A 275 -20.45 -15.98 -25.23
CA MET A 275 -21.51 -14.98 -25.31
C MET A 275 -22.79 -15.48 -26.00
N SER A 276 -22.74 -16.44 -26.92
CA SER A 276 -23.97 -16.95 -27.55
C SER A 276 -24.87 -17.66 -26.54
N CYS A 277 -24.29 -18.28 -25.52
CA CYS A 277 -24.98 -19.02 -24.46
C CYS A 277 -25.08 -18.26 -23.12
N HIS A 278 -24.14 -17.36 -22.81
CA HIS A 278 -24.06 -16.61 -21.55
C HIS A 278 -24.26 -15.08 -21.70
N GLY A 279 -24.54 -14.60 -22.91
CA GLY A 279 -24.94 -13.22 -23.18
C GLY A 279 -26.45 -12.98 -23.01
N GLU A 280 -26.93 -11.79 -23.38
CA GLU A 280 -28.34 -11.38 -23.20
C GLU A 280 -29.37 -12.31 -23.84
N ARG A 281 -29.00 -13.04 -24.90
CA ARG A 281 -29.87 -14.03 -25.57
C ARG A 281 -29.89 -15.41 -24.87
N GLY A 282 -28.93 -15.67 -23.99
CA GLY A 282 -28.76 -16.91 -23.24
C GLY A 282 -29.62 -16.95 -21.98
N LYS A 283 -30.71 -17.71 -22.01
CA LYS A 283 -31.64 -17.82 -20.88
C LYS A 283 -30.98 -18.48 -19.65
N GLY A 284 -30.84 -17.72 -18.56
CA GLY A 284 -31.08 -18.21 -17.19
C GLY A 284 -29.95 -18.88 -16.39
N GLY A 285 -28.71 -18.37 -16.45
CA GLY A 285 -27.58 -18.91 -15.67
C GLY A 285 -26.93 -17.93 -14.67
N ARG A 286 -26.15 -18.46 -13.70
CA ARG A 286 -25.34 -17.69 -12.73
C ARG A 286 -24.12 -16.96 -13.34
N TYR A 287 -23.82 -17.20 -14.62
CA TYR A 287 -22.68 -16.64 -15.33
C TYR A 287 -23.18 -15.81 -16.52
N LEU A 288 -22.99 -14.49 -16.43
CA LEU A 288 -23.45 -13.51 -17.41
C LEU A 288 -22.25 -12.81 -18.05
N ILE A 289 -22.30 -12.65 -19.38
CA ILE A 289 -21.28 -11.94 -20.15
C ILE A 289 -21.97 -10.81 -20.91
N ALA A 290 -21.63 -9.57 -20.57
CA ALA A 290 -22.00 -8.41 -21.35
C ALA A 290 -21.30 -8.44 -22.71
N ALA A 291 -22.04 -8.17 -23.78
CA ALA A 291 -21.52 -8.16 -25.14
C ALA A 291 -20.73 -6.88 -25.44
N PRO A 292 -19.72 -6.93 -26.34
CA PRO A 292 -19.06 -5.73 -26.83
C PRO A 292 -19.98 -4.94 -27.78
N ASP A 293 -19.58 -3.71 -28.10
CA ASP A 293 -20.22 -2.91 -29.16
C ASP A 293 -19.99 -3.51 -30.56
N GLU A 294 -20.59 -2.89 -31.59
CA GLU A 294 -20.46 -3.31 -33.00
C GLU A 294 -19.01 -3.32 -33.51
N GLN A 295 -18.09 -2.65 -32.81
CA GLN A 295 -16.67 -2.61 -33.12
C GLN A 295 -15.85 -3.58 -32.25
N GLY A 296 -16.50 -4.44 -31.46
CA GLY A 296 -15.84 -5.43 -30.60
C GLY A 296 -15.27 -4.83 -29.31
N ARG A 297 -15.67 -3.61 -28.92
CA ARG A 297 -15.14 -2.92 -27.74
C ARG A 297 -16.03 -3.07 -26.53
N TYR A 298 -15.43 -3.07 -25.36
CA TYR A 298 -16.12 -3.10 -24.08
C TYR A 298 -15.94 -1.78 -23.35
N SER A 299 -17.02 -1.24 -22.81
CA SER A 299 -16.94 -0.22 -21.77
C SER A 299 -16.29 -0.79 -20.50
N LEU A 300 -15.78 0.10 -19.65
CA LEU A 300 -15.26 -0.29 -18.34
C LEU A 300 -16.32 -1.05 -17.51
N GLN A 301 -17.57 -0.62 -17.55
CA GLN A 301 -18.66 -1.25 -16.82
C GLN A 301 -18.92 -2.68 -17.32
N GLN A 302 -18.91 -2.90 -18.64
CA GLN A 302 -19.06 -4.24 -19.22
C GLN A 302 -17.86 -5.13 -18.87
N THR A 303 -16.66 -4.55 -18.86
CA THR A 303 -15.43 -5.27 -18.49
C THR A 303 -15.45 -5.71 -17.03
N LEU A 304 -15.87 -4.82 -16.13
CA LEU A 304 -16.03 -5.13 -14.71
C LEU A 304 -17.13 -6.18 -14.47
N THR A 305 -18.23 -6.10 -15.20
CA THR A 305 -19.34 -7.07 -15.12
C THR A 305 -18.87 -8.46 -15.54
N ASN A 306 -18.13 -8.55 -16.65
CA ASN A 306 -17.56 -9.80 -17.15
C ASN A 306 -16.54 -10.36 -16.16
N TYR A 307 -15.63 -9.52 -15.68
CA TYR A 307 -14.60 -9.89 -14.70
C TYR A 307 -15.21 -10.46 -13.41
N GLN A 308 -16.19 -9.76 -12.83
CA GLN A 308 -16.86 -10.22 -11.61
C GLN A 308 -17.61 -11.53 -11.82
N SER A 309 -18.29 -11.66 -12.95
CA SER A 309 -19.02 -12.88 -13.30
C SER A 309 -18.05 -14.06 -13.43
N THR A 310 -16.89 -13.87 -14.05
CA THR A 310 -15.87 -14.91 -14.20
C THR A 310 -15.19 -15.21 -12.87
N LEU A 311 -14.93 -14.19 -12.06
CA LEU A 311 -14.36 -14.34 -10.72
C LEU A 311 -15.28 -15.15 -9.79
N ALA A 312 -16.59 -14.92 -9.86
CA ALA A 312 -17.59 -15.64 -9.06
C ALA A 312 -17.60 -17.16 -9.33
N VAL A 313 -17.17 -17.57 -10.53
CA VAL A 313 -17.05 -18.99 -10.91
C VAL A 313 -15.60 -19.46 -11.01
N LYS A 314 -14.60 -18.65 -10.62
CA LYS A 314 -13.15 -18.90 -10.80
C LYS A 314 -12.72 -20.33 -10.50
N ALA A 315 -13.18 -20.90 -9.38
CA ALA A 315 -12.82 -22.24 -8.93
C ALA A 315 -13.21 -23.36 -9.90
N LYS A 316 -14.32 -23.19 -10.64
CA LYS A 316 -14.82 -24.15 -11.62
C LYS A 316 -14.68 -23.65 -13.06
N PHE A 317 -14.32 -22.38 -13.25
CA PHE A 317 -14.30 -21.72 -14.55
C PHE A 317 -13.35 -22.41 -15.52
N ARG A 318 -12.18 -22.85 -15.04
CA ARG A 318 -11.24 -23.67 -15.82
C ARG A 318 -11.89 -24.93 -16.37
N GLU A 319 -12.52 -25.73 -15.52
CA GLU A 319 -13.17 -26.98 -15.91
C GLU A 319 -14.31 -26.72 -16.89
N MET A 320 -15.11 -25.67 -16.66
CA MET A 320 -16.22 -25.31 -17.54
C MET A 320 -15.74 -24.75 -18.90
N ALA A 321 -14.71 -23.90 -18.92
CA ALA A 321 -14.21 -23.28 -20.15
C ALA A 321 -13.42 -24.25 -21.04
N THR A 322 -12.88 -25.33 -20.47
CA THR A 322 -12.03 -26.31 -21.19
C THR A 322 -12.72 -27.64 -21.46
N ALA A 323 -13.91 -27.87 -20.90
CA ALA A 323 -14.70 -29.07 -21.15
C ALA A 323 -15.95 -28.75 -21.99
N PRO A 324 -16.37 -29.68 -22.88
CA PRO A 324 -17.63 -29.55 -23.61
C PRO A 324 -18.82 -29.42 -22.66
N HIS A 325 -19.63 -28.38 -22.83
CA HIS A 325 -20.89 -28.22 -22.12
C HIS A 325 -21.91 -27.48 -22.98
N GLY A 326 -23.19 -27.70 -22.69
CA GLY A 326 -24.28 -27.02 -23.41
C GLY A 326 -24.40 -27.35 -24.90
N GLY A 327 -23.77 -28.44 -25.37
CA GLY A 327 -23.78 -28.84 -26.79
C GLY A 327 -22.59 -28.31 -27.61
N SER A 328 -21.76 -27.44 -27.03
CA SER A 328 -20.60 -26.84 -27.70
C SER A 328 -19.35 -27.73 -27.65
N LYS A 329 -18.52 -27.69 -28.70
CA LYS A 329 -17.27 -28.47 -28.83
C LYS A 329 -16.00 -27.75 -28.38
N VAL A 330 -16.09 -26.55 -27.81
CA VAL A 330 -14.91 -25.71 -27.64
C VAL A 330 -14.05 -26.15 -26.45
N VAL A 331 -12.78 -26.41 -26.75
CA VAL A 331 -11.69 -26.54 -25.77
C VAL A 331 -10.88 -25.26 -25.84
N TRP A 332 -11.07 -24.37 -24.87
CA TRP A 332 -10.15 -23.23 -24.66
C TRP A 332 -8.74 -23.75 -24.37
N SER A 333 -7.70 -23.01 -24.78
CA SER A 333 -6.37 -23.28 -24.24
C SER A 333 -6.35 -22.87 -22.76
N ALA A 334 -5.93 -23.79 -21.90
CA ALA A 334 -5.94 -23.53 -20.46
C ALA A 334 -4.85 -22.52 -20.04
N GLU A 335 -3.93 -22.15 -20.93
CA GLU A 335 -2.68 -21.46 -20.58
C GLU A 335 -2.90 -20.04 -20.04
N ALA A 336 -3.57 -19.16 -20.78
CA ALA A 336 -3.88 -17.80 -20.32
C ALA A 336 -4.84 -17.80 -19.13
N LEU A 337 -5.74 -18.79 -19.10
CA LEU A 337 -6.69 -18.96 -18.02
C LEU A 337 -6.00 -19.43 -16.72
N ASP A 338 -5.06 -20.36 -16.81
CA ASP A 338 -4.29 -20.89 -15.70
C ASP A 338 -3.39 -19.81 -15.10
N ALA A 339 -2.72 -19.03 -15.95
CA ALA A 339 -1.96 -17.86 -15.56
C ALA A 339 -2.82 -16.83 -14.80
N TRP A 340 -4.01 -16.49 -15.32
CA TRP A 340 -4.93 -15.61 -14.64
C TRP A 340 -5.42 -16.19 -13.31
N ILE A 341 -5.83 -17.46 -13.27
CA ILE A 341 -6.30 -18.14 -12.05
C ILE A 341 -5.22 -18.18 -10.96
N GLN A 342 -3.96 -18.40 -11.36
CA GLN A 342 -2.79 -18.43 -10.49
C GLN A 342 -2.34 -17.04 -10.00
N GLY A 343 -3.04 -15.97 -10.43
CA GLY A 343 -2.83 -14.62 -9.92
C GLY A 343 -1.68 -13.90 -10.61
N GLU A 344 -1.35 -14.26 -11.86
CA GLU A 344 -0.44 -13.46 -12.66
C GLU A 344 -0.96 -12.02 -12.77
N LYS A 345 -0.06 -11.06 -12.55
CA LYS A 345 -0.35 -9.63 -12.56
C LYS A 345 0.25 -9.01 -13.81
N LEU A 346 -0.51 -8.15 -14.48
CA LEU A 346 0.04 -7.22 -15.43
C LEU A 346 0.62 -6.03 -14.65
N THR A 347 1.94 -5.95 -14.51
CA THR A 347 2.60 -4.84 -13.78
C THR A 347 2.62 -3.54 -14.61
N ALA A 348 1.49 -2.84 -14.69
CA ALA A 348 1.41 -1.42 -15.01
C ALA A 348 0.04 -0.84 -14.61
N ALA A 349 0.01 0.21 -13.80
CA ALA A 349 -1.21 0.94 -13.46
C ALA A 349 -1.29 2.28 -14.18
N LEU A 350 -2.54 2.63 -14.53
CA LEU A 350 -3.16 3.95 -14.68
C LEU A 350 -3.15 4.67 -16.01
N GLN A 351 -2.08 4.65 -16.79
CA GLN A 351 -2.06 5.52 -17.97
C GLN A 351 -2.57 4.83 -19.22
N GLY A 352 -2.92 3.54 -19.13
CA GLY A 352 -3.62 2.91 -20.21
C GLY A 352 -4.03 1.46 -20.08
N LEU A 353 -4.91 0.91 -20.90
CA LEU A 353 -5.87 1.47 -21.87
C LEU A 353 -5.46 2.82 -22.54
N LEU A 354 -4.19 2.95 -22.93
CA LEU A 354 -3.57 3.96 -23.78
C LEU A 354 -3.16 3.12 -24.97
N ASP A 355 -3.35 3.62 -26.17
CA ASP A 355 -3.22 2.83 -27.40
C ASP A 355 -1.86 2.11 -27.48
N TYR A 356 -1.84 0.81 -27.17
CA TYR A 356 -0.62 0.00 -27.11
C TYR A 356 -0.09 -0.26 -28.52
N ASP A 357 -0.97 -0.41 -29.50
CA ASP A 357 -0.57 -0.56 -30.88
C ASP A 357 0.05 0.74 -31.40
N TYR A 358 -0.54 1.91 -31.09
CA TYR A 358 0.08 3.19 -31.40
C TYR A 358 1.43 3.36 -30.69
N TYR A 359 1.54 2.98 -29.40
CA TYR A 359 2.82 2.99 -28.70
C TYR A 359 3.88 2.16 -29.43
N ARG A 360 3.56 0.89 -29.73
CA ARG A 360 4.50 -0.04 -30.36
C ARG A 360 4.91 0.43 -31.75
N GLU A 361 3.98 1.02 -32.51
CA GLU A 361 4.23 1.46 -33.88
C GLU A 361 4.91 2.83 -33.98
N LYS A 362 4.64 3.75 -33.06
CA LYS A 362 5.00 5.18 -33.20
C LYS A 362 5.90 5.70 -32.09
N VAL A 363 5.83 5.16 -30.88
CA VAL A 363 6.58 5.66 -29.73
C VAL A 363 7.81 4.79 -29.43
N GLU A 364 7.65 3.48 -29.35
CA GLU A 364 8.74 2.55 -29.05
C GLU A 364 9.94 2.64 -30.01
N PRO A 365 9.76 2.82 -31.33
CA PRO A 365 10.89 2.99 -32.25
C PRO A 365 11.80 4.17 -31.90
N LEU A 366 11.27 5.22 -31.26
CA LEU A 366 12.04 6.40 -30.85
C LEU A 366 13.11 6.05 -29.81
N PHE A 367 12.94 4.95 -29.07
CA PHE A 367 13.87 4.58 -28.01
C PHE A 367 15.20 4.03 -28.52
N VAL A 368 15.26 3.62 -29.78
CA VAL A 368 16.46 3.04 -30.40
C VAL A 368 17.09 3.97 -31.44
N GLU A 369 16.48 5.13 -31.71
CA GLU A 369 17.09 6.17 -32.54
C GLU A 369 18.40 6.66 -31.91
N LEU A 370 19.46 6.68 -32.70
CA LEU A 370 20.76 7.17 -32.27
C LEU A 370 20.75 8.70 -32.24
N GLY A 371 21.12 9.25 -31.09
CA GLY A 371 21.43 10.67 -30.98
C GLY A 371 22.75 11.01 -31.67
N SER A 372 23.06 12.30 -31.74
CA SER A 372 24.36 12.80 -32.23
C SER A 372 25.55 12.28 -31.41
N ASP A 373 25.31 11.79 -30.20
CA ASP A 373 26.30 11.15 -29.32
C ASP A 373 26.48 9.64 -29.56
N GLY A 374 25.81 9.09 -30.59
CA GLY A 374 25.87 7.66 -30.92
C GLY A 374 25.17 6.75 -29.92
N SER A 375 24.39 7.31 -28.97
CA SER A 375 23.63 6.56 -27.98
C SER A 375 22.13 6.71 -28.20
N SER A 376 21.33 5.69 -27.92
CA SER A 376 19.87 5.76 -27.93
C SER A 376 19.29 5.90 -26.51
N CYS A 377 17.99 6.17 -26.41
CA CYS A 377 17.31 6.18 -25.11
C CYS A 377 17.48 4.82 -24.41
N ALA A 378 17.29 3.72 -25.15
CA ALA A 378 17.44 2.36 -24.64
C ALA A 378 18.87 2.07 -24.15
N THR A 379 19.90 2.59 -24.82
CA THR A 379 21.30 2.45 -24.37
C THR A 379 21.53 3.16 -23.02
N CYS A 380 20.99 4.36 -22.84
CA CYS A 380 21.16 5.12 -21.59
C CYS A 380 20.24 4.63 -20.46
N HIS A 381 19.07 4.08 -20.79
CA HIS A 381 18.03 3.69 -19.83
C HIS A 381 17.98 2.20 -19.51
N ASN A 382 18.93 1.38 -20.00
CA ASN A 382 18.93 -0.06 -19.76
C ASN A 382 19.07 -0.51 -18.29
N THR A 383 19.59 0.37 -17.45
CA THR A 383 19.82 0.14 -16.00
C THR A 383 19.22 1.23 -15.13
N HIS A 384 18.46 2.15 -15.73
CA HIS A 384 17.89 3.30 -15.02
C HIS A 384 16.75 2.86 -14.08
N ALA A 385 16.70 3.43 -12.87
CA ALA A 385 15.83 2.95 -11.78
C ALA A 385 14.32 3.16 -12.01
N VAL A 386 13.94 4.27 -12.67
CA VAL A 386 12.52 4.63 -12.91
C VAL A 386 12.08 4.28 -14.33
N PHE A 387 12.72 4.88 -15.34
CA PHE A 387 12.47 4.57 -16.76
C PHE A 387 13.48 3.54 -17.26
N ASN A 388 13.20 2.24 -17.04
CA ASN A 388 14.08 1.14 -17.44
C ASN A 388 13.67 0.57 -18.81
N LEU A 389 14.52 0.67 -19.82
CA LEU A 389 14.24 0.20 -21.19
C LEU A 389 15.05 -1.04 -21.56
N LYS A 390 14.47 -1.98 -22.30
CA LYS A 390 15.23 -3.08 -22.90
C LYS A 390 16.07 -2.57 -24.08
N PRO A 391 17.35 -2.96 -24.17
CA PRO A 391 18.14 -2.69 -25.36
C PRO A 391 17.54 -3.43 -26.55
N LEU A 392 17.71 -2.89 -27.76
CA LEU A 392 17.27 -3.56 -28.98
C LEU A 392 18.02 -4.90 -29.12
N PRO A 393 17.32 -6.02 -29.29
CA PRO A 393 17.98 -7.31 -29.48
C PRO A 393 18.75 -7.35 -30.81
N SER A 394 19.65 -8.33 -30.95
CA SER A 394 20.52 -8.48 -32.13
C SER A 394 19.76 -8.74 -33.44
N ASN A 395 18.52 -9.20 -33.36
CA ASN A 395 17.61 -9.37 -34.51
C ASN A 395 17.00 -8.04 -35.00
N GLY A 396 17.29 -6.91 -34.33
CA GLY A 396 16.84 -5.59 -34.71
C GLY A 396 15.37 -5.28 -34.43
N GLN A 397 14.65 -6.13 -33.68
CA GLN A 397 13.23 -5.94 -33.37
C GLN A 397 12.93 -6.28 -31.92
N TYR A 398 12.08 -5.46 -31.28
CA TYR A 398 11.52 -5.81 -29.98
C TYR A 398 10.50 -6.94 -30.13
N GLY A 399 10.68 -8.00 -29.35
CA GLY A 399 9.65 -9.01 -29.16
C GLY A 399 8.57 -8.51 -28.22
N LEU A 400 7.46 -9.25 -28.16
CA LEU A 400 6.31 -8.89 -27.34
C LEU A 400 6.65 -8.66 -25.85
N ALA A 401 7.59 -9.43 -25.31
CA ALA A 401 8.04 -9.29 -23.92
C ALA A 401 8.86 -8.01 -23.70
N GLU A 402 9.77 -7.66 -24.62
CA GLU A 402 10.49 -6.38 -24.54
C GLU A 402 9.54 -5.20 -24.70
N SER A 403 8.61 -5.25 -25.65
CA SER A 403 7.66 -4.17 -25.89
C SER A 403 6.73 -3.92 -24.70
N ARG A 404 6.25 -4.98 -24.04
CA ARG A 404 5.46 -4.86 -22.80
C ARG A 404 6.26 -4.27 -21.65
N HIS A 405 7.53 -4.67 -21.50
CA HIS A 405 8.42 -4.10 -20.48
C HIS A 405 8.65 -2.61 -20.71
N ASN A 406 8.97 -2.22 -21.95
CA ASN A 406 9.21 -0.82 -22.30
C ASN A 406 7.95 0.02 -22.10
N TYR A 407 6.79 -0.47 -22.54
CA TYR A 407 5.49 0.18 -22.34
C TYR A 407 5.21 0.42 -20.86
N ALA A 408 5.34 -0.59 -20.01
CA ALA A 408 5.14 -0.48 -18.56
C ALA A 408 6.07 0.54 -17.89
N ASN A 409 7.28 0.73 -18.42
CA ASN A 409 8.22 1.72 -17.91
C ASN A 409 7.96 3.13 -18.46
N ALA A 410 7.46 3.27 -19.69
CA ALA A 410 7.05 4.55 -20.26
C ALA A 410 5.88 5.17 -19.48
N LEU A 411 4.93 4.34 -19.02
CA LEU A 411 3.82 4.77 -18.15
C LEU A 411 4.27 5.28 -16.76
N LYS A 412 5.56 5.18 -16.39
CA LYS A 412 6.05 5.73 -15.10
C LYS A 412 6.52 7.18 -15.23
N VAL A 413 6.67 7.67 -16.46
CA VAL A 413 7.33 8.95 -16.75
C VAL A 413 6.49 9.87 -17.64
N ILE A 414 5.20 9.57 -17.79
CA ILE A 414 4.23 10.47 -18.38
C ILE A 414 3.23 10.94 -17.32
N ASP A 415 2.56 12.04 -17.60
CA ASP A 415 1.44 12.58 -16.84
C ASP A 415 0.25 12.63 -17.80
N VAL A 416 -0.82 11.89 -17.51
CA VAL A 416 -1.98 11.79 -18.41
C VAL A 416 -3.01 12.88 -18.19
N ASP A 417 -2.96 13.56 -17.05
CA ASP A 417 -3.87 14.64 -16.70
C ASP A 417 -3.31 15.97 -17.17
N ASP A 418 -1.98 16.12 -17.15
CA ASP A 418 -1.27 17.17 -17.85
C ASP A 418 -0.15 16.59 -18.75
N PRO A 419 -0.50 16.15 -19.97
CA PRO A 419 0.46 15.58 -20.92
C PRO A 419 1.70 16.44 -21.10
N SER A 420 1.57 17.77 -21.10
CA SER A 420 2.68 18.70 -21.31
C SER A 420 3.74 18.64 -20.19
N ARG A 421 3.40 18.14 -19.00
CA ARG A 421 4.30 17.99 -17.86
C ARG A 421 5.01 16.63 -17.78
N SER A 422 4.76 15.74 -18.74
CA SER A 422 5.37 14.43 -18.81
C SER A 422 6.90 14.51 -18.89
N LEU A 423 7.60 13.77 -18.02
CA LEU A 423 9.08 13.69 -18.07
C LEU A 423 9.57 13.14 -19.41
N MET A 424 8.81 12.24 -20.03
CA MET A 424 9.12 11.69 -21.37
C MET A 424 9.04 12.72 -22.50
N LEU A 425 8.40 13.88 -22.25
CA LEU A 425 8.34 15.00 -23.20
C LEU A 425 9.33 16.11 -22.85
N LEU A 426 9.57 16.35 -21.56
CA LEU A 426 10.44 17.43 -21.09
C LEU A 426 11.93 17.04 -21.14
N LYS A 427 12.32 15.87 -20.64
CA LYS A 427 13.73 15.47 -20.56
C LYS A 427 14.43 15.38 -21.93
N PRO A 428 13.83 14.82 -23.00
CA PRO A 428 14.51 14.70 -24.28
C PRO A 428 14.78 16.03 -25.00
N ILE A 429 14.13 17.12 -24.59
CA ILE A 429 14.36 18.46 -25.15
C ILE A 429 15.25 19.33 -24.24
N SER A 430 15.47 18.92 -22.99
CA SER A 430 16.31 19.65 -22.05
C SER A 430 17.81 19.38 -22.28
N PRO A 431 18.69 20.39 -22.13
CA PRO A 431 20.13 20.21 -22.04
C PRO A 431 20.58 19.33 -20.87
N ARG A 432 21.87 19.00 -20.82
CA ARG A 432 22.46 18.21 -19.72
C ARG A 432 22.35 18.88 -18.36
N GLN A 433 22.47 20.20 -18.35
CA GLN A 433 22.26 21.01 -17.16
C GLN A 433 20.77 21.31 -17.01
N THR A 434 20.35 21.67 -15.80
CA THR A 434 18.95 22.03 -15.56
C THR A 434 18.61 23.26 -16.38
N ASP A 435 17.56 23.13 -17.17
CA ASP A 435 17.07 24.14 -18.09
C ASP A 435 16.02 25.01 -17.39
N GLU A 436 16.09 26.32 -17.62
CA GLU A 436 15.24 27.30 -16.94
C GLU A 436 13.77 27.21 -17.38
N ASP A 437 13.51 26.81 -18.63
CA ASP A 437 12.15 26.73 -19.20
C ASP A 437 11.43 25.42 -18.84
N THR A 438 12.15 24.31 -18.80
CA THR A 438 11.59 22.99 -18.47
C THR A 438 11.75 22.61 -16.99
N GLY A 439 12.66 23.25 -16.25
CA GLY A 439 12.96 22.94 -14.84
C GLY A 439 13.72 21.62 -14.64
N PHE A 440 14.20 20.99 -15.72
CA PHE A 440 14.86 19.68 -15.69
C PHE A 440 16.15 19.67 -16.51
N GLY A 441 17.13 18.87 -16.08
CA GLY A 441 18.29 18.49 -16.91
C GLY A 441 18.20 17.03 -17.34
N HIS A 442 18.82 16.68 -18.47
CA HIS A 442 18.89 15.30 -19.00
C HIS A 442 20.33 14.90 -19.33
N ALA A 443 20.91 13.98 -18.55
CA ALA A 443 22.31 13.57 -18.70
C ALA A 443 22.65 13.07 -20.13
N GLY A 444 21.67 12.48 -20.83
CA GLY A 444 21.80 12.05 -22.22
C GLY A 444 21.79 13.18 -23.27
N GLY A 445 21.68 14.45 -22.84
CA GLY A 445 21.61 15.63 -23.71
C GLY A 445 20.29 15.77 -24.46
N VAL A 446 20.21 16.79 -25.30
CA VAL A 446 19.05 17.06 -26.17
C VAL A 446 18.96 15.98 -27.24
N ARG A 447 17.82 15.28 -27.29
CA ARG A 447 17.48 14.27 -28.29
C ARG A 447 16.64 14.84 -29.42
N TRP A 448 15.75 15.78 -29.12
CA TRP A 448 14.86 16.39 -30.13
C TRP A 448 15.17 17.88 -30.29
N GLN A 449 15.94 18.19 -31.34
CA GLN A 449 16.53 19.52 -31.54
C GLN A 449 15.50 20.65 -31.78
N GLN A 450 14.29 20.31 -32.22
CA GLN A 450 13.22 21.30 -32.45
C GLN A 450 12.26 21.40 -31.24
N GLY A 451 12.63 20.84 -30.09
CA GLY A 451 11.83 20.92 -28.88
C GLY A 451 10.43 20.33 -29.06
N ALA A 452 9.41 21.03 -28.57
CA ALA A 452 8.00 20.65 -28.75
C ALA A 452 7.51 20.65 -30.21
N ASN A 453 8.28 21.23 -31.15
CA ASN A 453 7.94 21.21 -32.57
C ASN A 453 8.42 19.93 -33.29
N SER A 454 9.31 19.14 -32.67
CA SER A 454 9.79 17.88 -33.23
C SER A 454 8.67 16.86 -33.45
N GLU A 455 8.76 16.09 -34.54
CA GLU A 455 7.84 15.00 -34.86
C GLU A 455 7.76 14.00 -33.69
N GLN A 456 8.91 13.63 -33.13
CA GLN A 456 9.03 12.69 -32.01
C GLN A 456 8.24 13.15 -30.78
N TRP A 457 8.34 14.45 -30.45
CA TRP A 457 7.60 15.04 -29.34
C TRP A 457 6.09 14.93 -29.58
N LYS A 458 5.64 15.24 -30.80
CA LYS A 458 4.22 15.19 -31.18
C LYS A 458 3.66 13.77 -31.13
N LEU A 459 4.42 12.76 -31.58
CA LEU A 459 4.02 11.35 -31.51
C LEU A 459 3.82 10.89 -30.06
N VAL A 460 4.76 11.24 -29.17
CA VAL A 460 4.64 10.91 -27.74
C VAL A 460 3.47 11.65 -27.11
N TYR A 461 3.30 12.95 -27.39
CA TYR A 461 2.20 13.75 -26.87
C TYR A 461 0.84 13.25 -27.35
N GLU A 462 0.75 12.83 -28.62
CA GLU A 462 -0.44 12.23 -29.19
C GLU A 462 -0.77 10.89 -28.52
N TRP A 463 0.22 10.03 -28.32
CA TRP A 463 0.05 8.77 -27.58
C TRP A 463 -0.51 8.99 -26.18
N ILE A 464 0.06 9.94 -25.41
CA ILE A 464 -0.40 10.24 -24.04
C ILE A 464 -1.87 10.71 -24.03
N ARG A 465 -2.32 11.37 -25.11
CA ARG A 465 -3.70 11.83 -25.29
C ARG A 465 -4.65 10.76 -25.85
N ARG A 466 -4.13 9.67 -26.41
CA ARG A 466 -4.90 8.56 -27.01
C ARG A 466 -5.27 7.52 -25.96
N ARG A 467 -6.39 7.73 -25.27
CA ARG A 467 -7.00 6.77 -24.34
C ARG A 467 -7.81 5.72 -25.14
N THR A 468 -7.53 4.43 -24.97
CA THR A 468 -8.30 3.30 -25.52
C THR A 468 -9.47 2.85 -24.64
N VAL A 469 -9.68 3.49 -23.49
CA VAL A 469 -11.00 3.53 -22.83
C VAL A 469 -11.61 4.91 -22.97
N ARG A 470 -12.72 4.93 -23.71
CA ARG A 470 -13.83 5.84 -23.46
C ARG A 470 -14.77 5.20 -22.46
#